data_AF-A0A1D6M778-F1
#
_entry.id   AF-A0A1D6M778-F1
#
_cell.length_a   1.000
_cell.length_b   1.000
_cell.length_c   1.000
_cell.angle_alpha   90.00
_cell.angle_beta   90.00
_cell.angle_gamma   90.00
#
_symmetry.space_group_name_H-M   'P 1'
#
loop_
_entity.id
_entity.type
_entity.pdbx_description
1 polymer ?
#
loop_
_entity_poly.entity_id
_entity_poly.type
_entity_poly.pdbx_seq_one_letter_code
_entity_poly.pdbx_strand_id
1 'polypeptide(L)'
;MQNPNCMVMVDNCYGEFVEISEPAMVGADLIAGSLIKNPGGTIAPCGGYVAGKEHLVEAAAARLSAPGLGVEFGSTPGHVMRALFQGLFLSPQMVGEAVKGGLLIAEVMSAKGYKVEPLPRVPRHDIVQ
;
A
#
# COMPACT_ATOMS: atom_id res chain seq x y z
N MET A 1 24.10 6.45 17.31
CA MET A 1 23.91 5.00 17.56
C MET A 1 22.46 4.66 17.27
N GLN A 2 22.20 3.61 16.48
CA GLN A 2 20.84 3.11 16.22
C GLN A 2 20.37 2.23 17.40
N ASN A 3 19.10 2.34 17.78
CA ASN A 3 18.49 1.51 18.83
C ASN A 3 18.02 0.17 18.22
N PRO A 4 18.65 -0.97 18.53
CA PRO A 4 18.28 -2.26 17.94
C PRO A 4 16.90 -2.77 18.40
N ASN A 5 16.32 -2.18 19.47
CA ASN A 5 15.01 -2.54 19.99
C ASN A 5 13.89 -1.62 19.49
N CYS A 6 14.20 -0.67 18.60
CA CYS A 6 13.18 0.21 18.03
C CYS A 6 12.30 -0.57 17.06
N MET A 7 10.97 -0.52 17.24
CA MET A 7 10.03 -1.05 16.26
C MET A 7 9.85 -0.04 15.13
N VAL A 8 10.03 -0.49 13.89
CA VAL A 8 9.92 0.31 12.68
C VAL A 8 8.59 0.01 12.01
N MET A 9 7.69 0.99 12.01
CA MET A 9 6.45 0.95 11.24
C MET A 9 6.55 1.89 10.04
N VAL A 10 6.11 1.42 8.87
CA VAL A 10 6.06 2.24 7.64
C VAL A 10 4.61 2.38 7.17
N ASP A 11 4.17 3.62 6.98
CA ASP A 11 2.96 3.90 6.19
C ASP A 11 3.30 3.67 4.72
N ASN A 12 2.70 2.64 4.12
CA ASN A 12 3.07 2.15 2.80
C ASN A 12 2.10 2.62 1.71
N CYS A 13 1.19 3.54 2.04
CA CYS A 13 0.20 4.04 1.10
C CYS A 13 0.85 4.59 -0.18
N TYR A 14 0.29 4.21 -1.34
CA TYR A 14 0.69 4.63 -2.68
C TYR A 14 1.97 3.97 -3.21
N GLY A 15 2.76 3.32 -2.35
CA GLY A 15 3.98 2.62 -2.73
C GLY A 15 3.77 1.17 -3.15
N GLU A 16 2.61 0.58 -2.81
CA GLU A 16 2.38 -0.84 -3.04
C GLU A 16 2.51 -1.18 -4.53
N PHE A 17 3.33 -2.19 -4.84
CA PHE A 17 3.62 -2.70 -6.19
C PHE A 17 4.31 -1.74 -7.16
N VAL A 18 4.82 -0.59 -6.69
CA VAL A 18 5.62 0.32 -7.52
C VAL A 18 7.04 -0.23 -7.70
N GLU A 19 7.58 -0.85 -6.66
CA GLU A 19 8.88 -1.54 -6.66
C GLU A 19 8.71 -3.06 -6.53
N ILE A 20 9.80 -3.80 -6.76
CA ILE A 20 9.84 -5.27 -6.61
C ILE A 20 9.84 -5.72 -5.14
N SER A 21 10.16 -4.81 -4.22
CA SER A 21 10.28 -5.06 -2.78
C SER A 21 9.47 -4.06 -1.99
N GLU A 22 8.84 -4.53 -0.92
CA GLU A 22 8.05 -3.72 0.01
C GLU A 22 8.84 -3.51 1.32
N PRO A 23 8.52 -2.50 2.15
CA PRO A 23 9.30 -2.20 3.36
C PRO A 23 9.45 -3.38 4.33
N ALA A 24 8.43 -4.24 4.44
CA ALA A 24 8.48 -5.45 5.27
C ALA A 24 9.57 -6.46 4.81
N MET A 25 9.94 -6.46 3.53
CA MET A 25 11.00 -7.32 2.99
C MET A 25 12.41 -6.80 3.31
N VAL A 26 12.53 -5.52 3.68
CA VAL A 26 13.81 -4.83 3.91
C VAL A 26 14.00 -4.36 5.36
N GLY A 27 13.16 -4.84 6.28
CA GLY A 27 13.37 -4.68 7.72
C GLY A 27 12.34 -3.83 8.46
N ALA A 28 11.26 -3.36 7.81
CA ALA A 28 10.14 -2.81 8.55
C ALA A 28 9.42 -3.91 9.35
N ASP A 29 9.12 -3.64 10.62
CA ASP A 29 8.45 -4.59 11.51
C ASP A 29 6.95 -4.69 11.22
N LEU A 30 6.35 -3.58 10.78
CA LEU A 30 4.94 -3.49 10.44
C LEU A 30 4.74 -2.47 9.30
N ILE A 31 3.89 -2.81 8.35
CA ILE A 31 3.40 -1.88 7.33
C ILE A 31 1.88 -1.79 7.40
N ALA A 32 1.34 -0.65 7.00
CA ALA A 32 -0.10 -0.45 6.89
C ALA A 32 -0.43 0.37 5.63
N GLY A 33 -1.64 0.15 5.11
CA GLY A 33 -2.14 0.91 3.97
C GLY A 33 -3.63 0.71 3.73
N SER A 34 -4.13 1.34 2.67
CA SER A 34 -5.56 1.42 2.36
C SER A 34 -5.92 0.54 1.16
N LEU A 35 -6.97 -0.28 1.29
CA LEU A 35 -7.46 -1.13 0.21
C LEU A 35 -8.25 -0.33 -0.84
N ILE A 36 -8.60 0.93 -0.63
CA ILE A 36 -9.12 1.79 -1.72
C ILE A 36 -8.02 2.50 -2.52
N LYS A 37 -6.75 2.20 -2.25
CA LYS A 37 -5.58 2.70 -3.01
C LYS A 37 -5.02 1.58 -3.90
N ASN A 38 -3.70 1.53 -4.05
CA ASN A 38 -2.97 0.58 -4.89
C ASN A 38 -3.43 -0.89 -4.71
N PRO A 39 -3.43 -1.49 -3.49
CA PRO A 39 -3.75 -2.91 -3.32
C PRO A 39 -5.23 -3.27 -3.53
N GLY A 40 -6.07 -2.26 -3.77
CA GLY A 40 -7.46 -2.45 -4.14
C GLY A 40 -7.71 -2.79 -5.60
N GLY A 41 -6.70 -2.61 -6.46
CA GLY A 41 -6.82 -2.82 -7.89
C GLY A 41 -7.98 -2.06 -8.52
N THR A 42 -8.31 -0.87 -7.99
CA THR A 42 -9.44 0.00 -8.38
C THR A 42 -10.86 -0.54 -8.10
N ILE A 43 -11.00 -1.75 -7.55
CA ILE A 43 -12.29 -2.42 -7.39
C ILE A 43 -12.66 -2.76 -5.94
N ALA A 44 -11.68 -2.78 -5.04
CA ALA A 44 -11.97 -2.96 -3.62
C ALA A 44 -12.81 -1.77 -3.10
N PRO A 45 -13.98 -2.02 -2.50
CA PRO A 45 -14.92 -0.96 -2.16
C PRO A 45 -14.55 -0.20 -0.88
N CYS A 46 -13.78 -0.82 0.01
CA CYS A 46 -13.35 -0.28 1.29
C CYS A 46 -12.22 -1.13 1.88
N GLY A 47 -11.74 -0.74 3.06
CA GLY A 47 -10.85 -1.54 3.90
C GLY A 47 -9.42 -1.01 3.97
N GLY A 48 -8.63 -1.68 4.81
CA GLY A 48 -7.20 -1.42 5.00
C GLY A 48 -6.49 -2.73 5.30
N TYR A 49 -5.16 -2.70 5.26
CA TYR A 49 -4.33 -3.85 5.60
C TYR A 49 -3.26 -3.47 6.60
N VAL A 50 -2.81 -4.47 7.36
CA VAL A 50 -1.56 -4.48 8.10
C VAL A 50 -0.80 -5.75 7.73
N ALA A 51 0.52 -5.65 7.57
CA ALA A 51 1.38 -6.80 7.29
C ALA A 51 2.72 -6.61 8.00
N GLY A 52 3.33 -7.68 8.51
CA GLY A 52 4.59 -7.58 9.25
C GLY A 52 4.79 -8.73 10.22
N LYS A 53 5.52 -8.48 11.31
CA LYS A 53 5.78 -9.46 12.36
C LYS A 53 4.49 -9.90 13.04
N GLU A 54 4.35 -11.21 13.24
CA GLU A 54 3.14 -11.86 13.78
C GLU A 54 2.59 -11.17 15.03
N HIS A 55 3.41 -11.04 16.09
CA HIS A 55 2.99 -10.41 17.35
C HIS A 55 2.52 -8.94 17.20
N LEU A 56 3.01 -8.20 16.19
CA LEU A 56 2.55 -6.82 15.92
C LEU A 56 1.23 -6.80 15.14
N VAL A 57 1.05 -7.74 14.20
CA VAL A 57 -0.22 -7.93 13.50
C VAL A 57 -1.30 -8.36 14.49
N GLU A 58 -0.99 -9.28 15.41
CA GLU A 58 -1.90 -9.69 16.50
C GLU A 58 -2.26 -8.52 17.41
N ALA A 59 -1.29 -7.68 17.80
CA ALA A 59 -1.54 -6.49 18.60
C ALA A 59 -2.45 -5.48 17.87
N ALA A 60 -2.24 -5.29 16.55
CA ALA A 60 -3.10 -4.45 15.73
C ALA A 60 -4.53 -5.02 15.61
N ALA A 61 -4.66 -6.34 15.46
CA ALA A 61 -5.97 -7.01 15.43
C ALA A 61 -6.72 -6.87 16.75
N ALA A 62 -6.05 -7.10 17.89
CA ALA A 62 -6.62 -6.92 19.22
C ALA A 62 -7.04 -5.46 19.48
N ARG A 63 -6.36 -4.49 18.87
CA ARG A 63 -6.75 -3.07 18.92
C ARG A 63 -7.96 -2.76 18.05
N LEU A 64 -8.09 -3.38 16.88
CA LEU A 64 -9.22 -3.19 15.96
C LEU A 64 -10.50 -3.78 16.53
N SER A 65 -10.41 -4.96 17.16
CA SER A 65 -11.55 -5.66 17.79
C SER A 65 -11.58 -5.39 19.29
N ALA A 66 -11.11 -6.35 20.09
CA ALA A 66 -10.89 -6.22 21.52
C ALA A 66 -9.82 -7.23 21.99
N PRO A 67 -9.15 -6.98 23.13
CA PRO A 67 -8.23 -7.95 23.72
C PRO A 67 -8.88 -9.33 23.91
N GLY A 68 -8.20 -10.38 23.45
CA GLY A 68 -8.67 -11.77 23.54
C GLY A 68 -9.60 -12.23 22.40
N LEU A 69 -10.14 -11.32 21.57
CA LEU A 69 -10.93 -11.70 20.38
C LEU A 69 -10.08 -11.88 19.12
N GLY A 70 -9.07 -11.02 18.93
CA GLY A 70 -8.18 -11.08 17.77
C GLY A 70 -8.93 -10.97 16.43
N VAL A 71 -8.65 -11.91 15.52
CA VAL A 71 -9.23 -11.99 14.15
C VAL A 71 -10.31 -13.07 14.00
N GLU A 72 -10.67 -13.77 15.08
CA GLU A 72 -11.62 -14.89 15.06
C GLU A 72 -13.04 -14.47 14.67
N PHE A 73 -13.38 -13.19 14.88
CA PHE A 73 -14.70 -12.64 14.64
C PHE A 73 -14.64 -11.47 13.65
N GLY A 74 -15.49 -11.52 12.62
CA GLY A 74 -15.59 -10.46 11.61
C GLY A 74 -16.26 -10.97 10.33
N SER A 75 -17.54 -10.62 10.15
CA SER A 75 -18.24 -11.01 8.93
C SER A 75 -17.87 -10.07 7.78
N THR A 76 -17.46 -10.64 6.66
CA THR A 76 -17.24 -9.90 5.40
C THR A 76 -18.27 -10.38 4.37
N PRO A 77 -19.08 -9.49 3.79
CA PRO A 77 -20.01 -9.88 2.73
C PRO A 77 -19.28 -10.54 1.56
N GLY A 78 -19.81 -11.64 1.02
CA GLY A 78 -19.10 -12.42 0.01
C GLY A 78 -18.73 -11.64 -1.27
N HIS A 79 -19.54 -10.67 -1.67
CA HIS A 79 -19.22 -9.79 -2.80
C HIS A 79 -18.04 -8.85 -2.51
N VAL A 80 -17.88 -8.40 -1.26
CA VAL A 80 -16.72 -7.62 -0.82
C VAL A 80 -15.48 -8.52 -0.80
N MET A 81 -15.57 -9.71 -0.22
CA MET A 81 -14.44 -10.66 -0.17
C MET A 81 -13.89 -10.97 -1.57
N ARG A 82 -14.78 -11.24 -2.53
CA ARG A 82 -14.40 -11.43 -3.94
C ARG A 82 -13.66 -10.21 -4.50
N ALA A 83 -14.17 -9.00 -4.24
CA ALA A 83 -13.56 -7.76 -4.73
C ALA A 83 -12.18 -7.51 -4.11
N LEU A 84 -11.96 -7.86 -2.83
CA LEU A 84 -10.65 -7.76 -2.18
C LEU A 84 -9.61 -8.65 -2.86
N PHE A 85 -9.92 -9.94 -3.05
CA PHE A 85 -8.99 -10.87 -3.71
C PHE A 85 -8.75 -10.54 -5.18
N GLN A 86 -9.82 -10.23 -5.93
CA GLN A 86 -9.69 -9.82 -7.33
C GLN A 86 -8.90 -8.52 -7.45
N GLY A 87 -9.13 -7.57 -6.52
CA GLY A 87 -8.42 -6.30 -6.48
C GLY A 87 -6.94 -6.50 -6.27
N LEU A 88 -6.57 -7.31 -5.28
CA LEU A 88 -5.17 -7.65 -4.99
C LEU A 88 -4.49 -8.29 -6.22
N PHE A 89 -5.14 -9.23 -6.89
CA PHE A 89 -4.60 -9.88 -8.09
C PHE A 89 -4.36 -8.89 -9.25
N LEU A 90 -5.27 -7.92 -9.44
CA LEU A 90 -5.16 -6.90 -10.49
C LEU A 90 -4.22 -5.75 -10.13
N SER A 91 -3.91 -5.56 -8.84
CA SER A 91 -3.22 -4.38 -8.32
C SER A 91 -1.88 -4.09 -9.00
N PRO A 92 -0.97 -5.05 -9.22
CA PRO A 92 0.31 -4.76 -9.89
C PRO A 92 0.13 -4.16 -11.29
N GLN A 93 -0.87 -4.63 -12.05
CA GLN A 93 -1.16 -4.07 -13.38
C GLN A 93 -1.74 -2.65 -13.26
N MET A 94 -2.70 -2.43 -12.35
CA MET A 94 -3.34 -1.12 -12.19
C MET A 94 -2.37 -0.05 -11.68
N VAL A 95 -1.47 -0.42 -10.77
CA VAL A 95 -0.39 0.46 -10.29
C VAL A 95 0.57 0.78 -11.45
N GLY A 96 0.94 -0.20 -12.26
CA GLY A 96 1.77 0.03 -13.45
C GLY A 96 1.14 1.02 -14.44
N GLU A 97 -0.18 0.96 -14.64
CA GLU A 97 -0.90 1.95 -15.46
C GLU A 97 -0.90 3.35 -14.82
N ALA A 98 -1.07 3.45 -13.50
CA ALA A 98 -1.00 4.73 -12.78
C ALA A 98 0.40 5.37 -12.89
N VAL A 99 1.48 4.60 -12.71
CA VAL A 99 2.87 5.07 -12.85
C VAL A 99 3.13 5.58 -14.27
N LYS A 100 2.69 4.86 -15.31
CA LYS A 100 2.80 5.33 -16.70
C LYS A 100 2.04 6.64 -16.92
N GLY A 101 0.85 6.77 -16.34
CA GLY A 101 0.06 8.00 -16.36
C GLY A 101 0.80 9.18 -15.72
N GLY A 102 1.37 8.98 -14.54
CA GLY A 102 2.20 9.98 -13.86
C GLY A 102 3.39 10.42 -14.70
N LEU A 103 4.15 9.47 -15.27
CA LEU A 103 5.27 9.78 -16.15
C LEU A 103 4.85 10.60 -17.38
N LEU A 104 3.71 10.27 -18.01
CA LEU A 104 3.17 11.03 -19.14
C LEU A 104 2.80 12.46 -18.72
N ILE A 105 2.13 12.62 -17.58
CA ILE A 105 1.77 13.94 -17.05
C ILE A 105 3.03 14.77 -16.80
N ALA A 106 4.06 14.18 -16.17
CA ALA A 106 5.33 14.84 -15.92
C ALA A 106 5.98 15.35 -17.21
N GLU A 107 6.08 14.47 -18.23
CA GLU A 107 6.71 14.80 -19.53
C GLU A 107 5.97 15.95 -20.21
N VAL A 108 4.63 15.87 -20.29
CA VAL A 108 3.81 16.88 -20.97
C VAL A 108 3.88 18.22 -20.24
N MET A 109 3.72 18.22 -18.92
CA MET A 109 3.70 19.46 -18.13
C MET A 109 5.08 20.12 -18.11
N SER A 110 6.15 19.33 -17.97
CA SER A 110 7.53 19.84 -18.06
C SER A 110 7.83 20.43 -19.44
N ALA A 111 7.42 19.78 -20.53
CA ALA A 111 7.61 20.28 -21.90
C ALA A 111 6.85 21.59 -22.17
N LYS A 112 5.79 21.87 -21.40
CA LYS A 112 5.04 23.14 -21.44
C LYS A 112 5.63 24.24 -20.54
N GLY A 113 6.74 23.96 -19.84
CA GLY A 113 7.42 24.92 -18.97
C GLY A 113 6.87 24.98 -17.54
N TYR A 114 5.98 24.05 -17.15
CA TYR A 114 5.56 23.92 -15.76
C TYR A 114 6.64 23.22 -14.94
N LYS A 115 6.75 23.61 -13.66
CA LYS A 115 7.51 22.83 -12.68
C LYS A 115 6.71 21.59 -12.32
N VAL A 116 7.36 20.43 -12.32
CA VAL A 116 6.78 19.13 -11.95
C VAL A 116 7.65 18.46 -10.91
N GLU A 117 7.05 17.70 -10.00
CA GLU A 117 7.75 16.93 -8.97
C GLU A 117 6.95 15.64 -8.71
N PRO A 118 7.51 14.44 -8.93
CA PRO A 118 8.87 14.17 -9.39
C PRO A 118 9.07 14.51 -10.87
N LEU A 119 10.32 14.71 -11.25
CA LEU A 119 10.70 14.91 -12.66
C LEU A 119 10.33 13.70 -13.54
N PRO A 120 10.21 13.89 -14.87
CA PRO A 120 10.07 12.77 -15.78
C PRO A 120 11.26 11.80 -15.69
N ARG A 121 11.00 10.50 -15.83
CA ARG A 121 12.03 9.43 -15.94
C ARG A 121 12.96 9.26 -14.74
N VAL A 122 12.61 9.82 -13.58
CA VAL A 122 13.27 9.47 -12.31
C VAL A 122 12.62 8.22 -11.69
N PRO A 123 13.35 7.45 -10.87
CA PRO A 123 12.77 6.34 -10.11
C PRO A 123 11.54 6.78 -9.31
N ARG A 124 10.55 5.89 -9.21
CA ARG A 124 9.31 6.11 -8.48
C ARG A 124 9.21 5.12 -7.34
N HIS A 125 8.73 5.61 -6.20
CA HIS A 125 8.47 4.82 -4.99
C HIS A 125 6.99 4.89 -4.60
N ASP A 126 6.21 5.72 -5.28
CA ASP A 126 4.76 5.82 -5.19
C ASP A 126 4.15 6.21 -6.56
N ILE A 127 2.82 6.34 -6.61
CA ILE A 127 2.08 6.75 -7.81
C ILE A 127 1.80 8.26 -7.91
N VAL A 128 2.39 9.09 -7.03
CA VAL A 128 2.13 10.54 -6.99
C VAL A 128 2.94 11.26 -8.08
N GLN A 129 2.33 12.29 -8.68
CA GLN A 129 2.92 13.14 -9.71
C GLN A 129 2.52 14.61 -9.53
#